data_AF-A0A392MWE4-F1
#
_entry.id   AF-A0A392MWE4-F1
#
_cell.length_a   1.000
_cell.length_b   1.000
_cell.length_c   1.000
_cell.angle_alpha   90.00
_cell.angle_beta   90.00
_cell.angle_gamma   90.00
#
_symmetry.space_group_name_H-M   'P 1'
#
loop_
_entity.id
_entity.type
_entity.pdbx_description
1 polymer ?
#
loop_
_entity_poly.entity_id
_entity_poly.type
_entity_poly.pdbx_seq_one_letter_code
_entity_poly.pdbx_strand_id
1 'polypeptide(L)'
;PLQEPDKMTRIIVEALKQTGQRGIINKGWGGLGNLAELNKSKSVYLLDNCPHDWLFPRCTAVVHHGGAGTTAAGLRAECPTTIVPFFGDQPFWGERVYARGVGPAPIPH
;
A
#
# COMPACT_ATOMS: atom_id res chain seq x y z
N PRO A 1 -13.34 8.64 0.73
CA PRO A 1 -13.63 7.22 0.43
C PRO A 1 -13.23 6.90 -1.02
N LEU A 2 -12.74 5.69 -1.29
CA LEU A 2 -12.49 5.25 -2.67
C LEU A 2 -13.84 5.13 -3.41
N GLN A 3 -13.90 5.59 -4.66
CA GLN A 3 -15.13 5.49 -5.47
C GLN A 3 -15.42 4.03 -5.86
N GLU A 4 -14.39 3.25 -6.19
CA GLU A 4 -14.49 1.85 -6.62
C GLU A 4 -13.59 0.91 -5.78
N PRO A 5 -13.89 0.68 -4.49
CA PRO A 5 -13.01 -0.08 -3.57
C PRO A 5 -12.83 -1.54 -3.99
N ASP A 6 -13.84 -2.18 -4.55
CA ASP A 6 -13.76 -3.57 -5.02
C ASP A 6 -12.83 -3.70 -6.24
N LYS A 7 -12.90 -2.74 -7.16
CA LYS A 7 -12.00 -2.68 -8.33
C LYS A 7 -10.56 -2.48 -7.88
N MET A 8 -10.31 -1.55 -6.95
CA MET A 8 -8.98 -1.36 -6.36
C MET A 8 -8.48 -2.63 -5.68
N THR A 9 -9.34 -3.32 -4.92
CA THR A 9 -8.98 -4.59 -4.27
C THR A 9 -8.59 -5.65 -5.31
N ARG A 10 -9.33 -5.79 -6.42
CA ARG A 10 -8.99 -6.72 -7.50
C ARG A 10 -7.64 -6.39 -8.14
N ILE A 11 -7.34 -5.11 -8.38
CA ILE A 11 -6.04 -4.68 -8.91
C ILE A 11 -4.91 -5.10 -7.98
N ILE A 12 -5.06 -4.88 -6.67
CA ILE A 12 -4.05 -5.27 -5.67
C ILE A 12 -3.84 -6.79 -5.67
N VAL A 13 -4.92 -7.58 -5.67
CA VAL A 13 -4.85 -9.05 -5.66
C VAL A 13 -4.19 -9.58 -6.93
N GLU A 14 -4.55 -9.04 -8.08
CA GLU A 14 -3.97 -9.43 -9.36
C GLU A 14 -2.48 -9.05 -9.42
N ALA A 15 -2.09 -7.87 -8.93
CA ALA A 15 -0.68 -7.48 -8.85
C ALA A 15 0.13 -8.43 -7.95
N LEU A 16 -0.41 -8.82 -6.79
CA LEU A 16 0.23 -9.81 -5.90
C LEU A 16 0.38 -11.18 -6.59
N LYS A 17 -0.65 -11.60 -7.34
CA LYS A 17 -0.61 -12.85 -8.11
C LYS A 17 0.43 -12.82 -9.23
N GLN A 18 0.48 -11.75 -10.01
CA GLN A 18 1.44 -11.58 -11.11
C GLN A 18 2.89 -11.54 -10.61
N THR A 19 3.11 -10.96 -9.44
CA THR A 19 4.44 -10.88 -8.81
C THR A 19 4.81 -12.12 -8.00
N GLY A 20 3.87 -13.04 -7.74
CA GLY A 20 4.07 -14.21 -6.89
C GLY A 20 4.21 -13.87 -5.40
N GLN A 21 3.87 -12.64 -4.99
CA GLN A 21 4.08 -12.16 -3.64
C GLN A 21 2.86 -12.40 -2.73
N ARG A 22 3.15 -12.60 -1.44
CA ARG A 22 2.13 -12.49 -0.39
C ARG A 22 1.88 -11.03 -0.07
N GLY A 23 0.66 -10.69 0.33
CA GLY A 23 0.27 -9.31 0.62
C GLY A 23 -0.52 -9.17 1.90
N ILE A 24 -0.38 -8.01 2.53
CA ILE A 24 -1.23 -7.55 3.63
C ILE A 24 -2.02 -6.37 3.08
N ILE A 25 -3.35 -6.45 3.15
CA ILE A 25 -4.23 -5.35 2.76
C ILE A 25 -4.81 -4.75 4.05
N ASN A 26 -4.44 -3.52 4.36
CA ASN A 26 -5.10 -2.74 5.39
C ASN A 26 -6.45 -2.27 4.82
N LYS A 27 -7.57 -2.74 5.38
CA LYS A 27 -8.93 -2.36 4.94
C LYS A 27 -9.15 -0.86 5.05
N GLY A 28 -8.59 -0.28 6.12
CA GLY A 28 -8.65 1.13 6.46
C GLY A 28 -10.06 1.71 6.35
N TRP A 29 -10.12 3.01 6.09
CA TRP A 29 -11.37 3.74 5.85
C TRP A 29 -11.83 3.66 4.39
N GLY A 30 -11.03 3.00 3.54
CA GLY A 30 -11.25 2.92 2.10
C GLY A 30 -12.18 1.79 1.67
N GLY A 31 -12.57 0.89 2.58
CA GLY A 31 -13.44 -0.25 2.29
C GLY A 31 -12.76 -1.34 1.44
N LEU A 32 -11.43 -1.44 1.50
CA LEU A 32 -10.70 -2.47 0.77
C LEU A 32 -10.95 -3.86 1.38
N GLY A 33 -10.86 -4.90 0.55
CA GLY A 33 -10.91 -6.29 1.01
C GLY A 33 -12.31 -6.90 1.13
N ASN A 34 -13.35 -6.28 0.57
CA ASN A 34 -14.73 -6.79 0.57
C ASN A 34 -15.00 -7.94 -0.43
N LEU A 35 -13.96 -8.54 -1.01
CA LEU A 35 -14.10 -9.66 -1.93
C LEU A 35 -14.18 -10.99 -1.15
N ALA A 36 -15.27 -11.73 -1.32
CA ALA A 36 -15.52 -13.00 -0.62
C ALA A 36 -14.41 -14.05 -0.83
N GLU A 37 -13.73 -14.00 -1.98
CA GLU A 37 -12.61 -14.88 -2.32
C GLU A 37 -11.38 -14.68 -1.41
N LEU A 38 -11.19 -13.49 -0.85
CA LEU A 38 -10.06 -13.18 0.02
C LEU A 38 -10.12 -13.92 1.36
N ASN A 39 -11.32 -14.27 1.83
CA ASN A 39 -11.50 -15.04 3.06
C ASN A 39 -10.89 -16.45 3.00
N LYS A 40 -10.63 -16.96 1.79
CA LYS A 40 -10.03 -18.28 1.57
C LYS A 40 -8.58 -18.19 1.07
N SER A 41 -8.05 -16.98 0.91
CA SER A 41 -6.70 -16.78 0.41
C SER A 41 -5.66 -17.22 1.44
N LYS A 42 -4.64 -17.95 0.99
CA LYS A 42 -3.47 -18.30 1.81
C LYS A 42 -2.32 -17.29 1.69
N SER A 43 -2.39 -16.38 0.71
CA SER A 43 -1.32 -15.43 0.37
C SER A 43 -1.68 -13.98 0.66
N VAL A 44 -2.96 -13.67 0.87
CA VAL A 44 -3.44 -12.31 1.18
C VAL A 44 -4.05 -12.31 2.57
N TYR A 45 -3.54 -11.45 3.45
CA TYR A 45 -4.07 -11.25 4.79
C TYR A 45 -4.78 -9.90 4.88
N LEU A 46 -6.04 -9.91 5.29
CA LEU A 46 -6.80 -8.69 5.54
C LEU A 46 -6.58 -8.23 6.97
N LEU A 47 -6.06 -7.02 7.10
CA LEU A 47 -5.74 -6.39 8.36
C LEU A 47 -6.65 -5.18 8.55
N ASP A 48 -7.07 -4.93 9.78
CA ASP A 48 -7.63 -3.63 10.15
C ASP A 48 -6.46 -2.69 10.50
N ASN A 49 -6.30 -2.27 11.77
CA ASN A 49 -5.18 -1.42 12.18
C ASN A 49 -4.01 -2.22 12.77
N CYS A 50 -2.78 -1.83 12.45
CA CYS A 50 -1.56 -2.34 13.06
C CYS A 50 -0.51 -1.22 13.14
N PRO A 51 0.30 -1.14 14.21
CA PRO A 51 1.40 -0.19 14.29
C PRO A 51 2.39 -0.39 13.13
N HIS A 52 2.65 0.67 12.36
CA HIS A 52 3.54 0.60 11.19
C HIS A 52 5.01 0.35 11.56
N ASP A 53 5.45 0.86 12.71
CA ASP A 53 6.78 0.62 13.27
C ASP A 53 7.02 -0.86 13.63
N TRP A 54 5.95 -1.60 13.95
CA TRP A 54 6.02 -3.05 14.09
C TRP A 54 5.85 -3.77 12.75
N LEU A 55 4.90 -3.35 11.92
CA LEU A 55 4.57 -4.08 10.70
C LEU A 55 5.60 -3.92 9.59
N PHE A 56 6.01 -2.69 9.27
CA PHE A 56 6.81 -2.41 8.08
C PHE A 56 8.20 -3.05 8.10
N PRO A 57 8.93 -3.17 9.23
CA PRO A 57 10.20 -3.91 9.26
C PRO A 57 10.10 -5.39 8.88
N ARG A 58 8.87 -5.94 8.77
CA ARG A 58 8.58 -7.33 8.35
C ARG A 58 8.07 -7.40 6.91
N CYS A 59 7.98 -6.28 6.21
CA CYS A 59 7.53 -6.16 4.84
C CYS A 59 8.72 -5.99 3.89
N THR A 60 8.61 -6.55 2.69
CA THR A 60 9.62 -6.37 1.63
C THR A 60 9.45 -5.04 0.89
N ALA A 61 8.23 -4.49 0.85
CA ALA A 61 7.90 -3.20 0.26
C ALA A 61 6.56 -2.72 0.82
N VAL A 62 6.28 -1.42 0.67
CA VAL A 62 5.00 -0.81 1.07
C VAL A 62 4.40 -0.03 -0.08
N VAL A 63 3.08 -0.17 -0.28
CA VAL A 63 2.30 0.62 -1.25
C VAL A 63 1.26 1.41 -0.48
N HIS A 64 1.26 2.73 -0.59
CA HIS A 64 0.31 3.56 0.14
C HIS A 64 0.05 4.90 -0.56
N HIS A 65 -0.85 5.69 0.01
CA HIS A 65 -1.32 6.94 -0.59
C HIS A 65 -0.35 8.12 -0.48
N GLY A 66 0.84 7.97 0.12
CA GLY A 66 1.80 9.07 0.28
C GLY A 66 1.58 10.03 1.45
N GLY A 67 0.73 9.73 2.44
CA GLY A 67 0.61 10.59 3.63
C GLY A 67 1.91 10.65 4.43
N ALA A 68 2.31 11.85 4.89
CA ALA A 68 3.62 12.12 5.51
C ALA A 68 4.06 11.07 6.56
N GLY A 69 3.18 10.73 7.50
CA GLY A 69 3.48 9.78 8.57
C GLY A 69 3.74 8.36 8.06
N THR A 70 2.94 7.89 7.10
CA THR A 70 3.12 6.56 6.50
C THR A 70 4.38 6.52 5.62
N THR A 71 4.64 7.59 4.86
CA THR A 71 5.90 7.73 4.09
C THR A 71 7.10 7.64 5.02
N ALA A 72 7.11 8.42 6.10
CA ALA A 72 8.21 8.41 7.06
C ALA A 72 8.38 7.05 7.75
N ALA A 73 7.29 6.35 8.05
CA ALA A 73 7.34 5.00 8.62
C ALA A 73 7.93 3.98 7.64
N GLY A 74 7.53 4.01 6.36
CA GLY A 74 8.07 3.13 5.31
C GLY A 74 9.57 3.33 5.12
N LEU A 75 9.99 4.60 5.02
CA LEU A 75 11.41 4.96 4.88
C LEU A 75 12.25 4.56 6.10
N ARG A 76 11.72 4.75 7.31
CA ARG A 76 12.40 4.35 8.56
C ARG A 76 12.58 2.83 8.66
N ALA A 77 11.62 2.08 8.13
CA ALA A 77 11.67 0.62 8.08
C ALA A 77 12.53 0.07 6.92
N GLU A 78 13.19 0.94 6.16
CA GLU A 78 13.99 0.58 4.98
C GLU A 78 13.18 -0.15 3.91
N CYS A 79 11.86 0.05 3.88
CA CYS A 79 11.00 -0.51 2.85
C CYS A 79 11.04 0.36 1.60
N PRO A 80 11.32 -0.24 0.42
CA PRO A 80 10.95 0.36 -0.85
C PRO A 80 9.48 0.82 -0.80
N THR A 81 9.27 2.10 -1.09
CA THR A 81 7.99 2.77 -0.83
C THR A 81 7.35 3.22 -2.15
N THR A 82 6.22 2.63 -2.52
CA THR A 82 5.45 3.04 -3.70
C THR A 82 4.28 3.93 -3.30
N ILE A 83 4.17 5.10 -3.94
CA ILE A 83 3.15 6.10 -3.60
C ILE A 83 2.13 6.21 -4.74
N VAL A 84 0.84 6.11 -4.37
CA VAL A 84 -0.33 6.36 -5.21
C VAL A 84 -1.07 7.58 -4.63
N PRO A 85 -0.67 8.82 -4.97
CA PRO A 85 -1.15 10.00 -4.29
C PRO A 85 -2.57 10.36 -4.77
N PHE A 86 -3.44 10.81 -3.87
CA PHE A 86 -4.80 11.29 -4.15
C PHE A 86 -4.93 12.82 -3.98
N PHE A 87 -4.42 13.39 -2.90
CA PHE A 87 -4.57 14.83 -2.62
C PHE A 87 -3.54 15.36 -1.61
N GLY A 88 -3.50 16.67 -1.41
CA GLY A 88 -2.70 17.30 -0.36
C GLY A 88 -1.20 17.19 -0.61
N ASP A 89 -0.45 16.79 0.41
CA ASP A 89 1.01 16.64 0.37
C ASP A 89 1.49 15.33 -0.27
N GLN A 90 0.57 14.45 -0.65
CA GLN A 90 0.88 13.11 -1.16
C GLN A 90 1.70 13.12 -2.46
N PRO A 91 1.42 13.99 -3.46
CA PRO A 91 2.26 14.08 -4.66
C PRO A 91 3.69 14.52 -4.34
N PHE A 92 3.84 15.45 -3.40
CA PHE A 92 5.16 15.90 -2.93
C PHE A 92 5.94 14.71 -2.34
N TRP A 93 5.35 13.94 -1.43
CA TRP A 93 6.04 12.77 -0.87
C TRP A 93 6.36 11.71 -1.93
N GLY A 94 5.48 11.51 -2.90
CA GLY A 94 5.74 10.65 -4.07
C GLY A 94 6.99 11.07 -4.84
N GLU A 95 7.09 12.37 -5.15
CA GLU A 95 8.26 12.94 -5.82
C GLU A 95 9.53 12.81 -4.98
N ARG A 96 9.47 13.07 -3.66
CA ARG A 96 10.63 12.94 -2.77
C ARG A 96 11.15 11.51 -2.67
N VAL A 97 10.25 10.53 -2.61
CA VAL A 97 10.60 9.10 -2.59
C VAL A 97 11.29 8.70 -3.90
N TYR A 98 10.71 9.09 -5.05
CA TYR A 98 11.30 8.82 -6.35
C TYR A 98 12.65 9.49 -6.56
N ALA A 99 12.76 10.79 -6.27
CA ALA A 99 13.98 11.57 -6.45
C ALA A 99 15.15 11.08 -5.57
N ARG A 100 14.85 10.34 -4.49
CA ARG A 100 15.85 9.74 -3.61
C ARG A 100 16.16 8.27 -3.94
N GLY A 101 15.50 7.69 -4.95
CA GLY A 101 15.74 6.31 -5.39
C GLY A 101 15.25 5.25 -4.39
N VAL A 102 14.37 5.62 -3.46
CA VAL A 102 13.83 4.74 -2.40
C VAL A 102 12.42 4.22 -2.72
N GLY A 103 11.99 4.40 -3.96
CA GLY A 103 10.74 3.94 -4.52
C GLY A 103 10.60 4.31 -6.00
N PRO A 104 9.62 3.73 -6.71
CA PRO A 104 9.36 4.07 -8.10
C PRO A 104 8.78 5.49 -8.24
N ALA A 105 8.66 5.95 -9.49
CA ALA A 105 7.87 7.15 -9.79
C ALA A 105 6.43 6.98 -9.24
N PRO A 106 5.83 8.04 -8.67
CA PRO A 106 4.48 7.96 -8.12
C PRO A 106 3.47 7.58 -9.21
N ILE A 107 2.54 6.68 -8.88
CA ILE A 107 1.52 6.21 -9.81
C ILE A 107 0.37 7.22 -9.82
N PRO A 108 0.06 7.89 -10.95
CA PRO A 108 -1.05 8.83 -11.02
C PRO A 108 -2.39 8.11 -10.80
N HIS A 109 -3.37 8.82 -10.24
CA HIS A 109 -4.73 8.33 -9.95
C HIS A 109 -5.78 9.01 -10.81
#